data_AF-A0A415UBI8-F1
#
_entry.id   AF-A0A415UBI8-F1
#
_cell.length_a   1.000
_cell.length_b   1.000
_cell.length_c   1.000
_cell.angle_alpha   90.00
_cell.angle_beta   90.00
_cell.angle_gamma   90.00
#
_symmetry.space_group_name_H-M   'P 1'
#
loop_
_entity.id
_entity.type
_entity.pdbx_description
1 polymer ?
#
loop_
_entity_poly.entity_id
_entity_poly.type
_entity_poly.pdbx_seq_one_letter_code
_entity_poly.pdbx_strand_id
1 'polypeptide(L)'
;MFKKLKEKKGFTLVELIVVLVILAILAALLIPALTGYIDKAKKKDIIAETRQAVMAAQTLVDEEFAKADVGADTVGIEGGAKPTTPTKTISKSDIAGLAEVDANNIQAGAEVENGKVTKFVYQKSGKTCTYYKKVPTGTTTSDGNYDVK
;
A
#
# COMPACT_ATOMS: atom_id res chain seq x y z
N MET A 1 -22.92 -44.90 55.68
CA MET A 1 -23.70 -44.25 54.61
C MET A 1 -22.73 -43.90 53.47
N PHE A 2 -22.61 -44.74 52.43
CA PHE A 2 -21.66 -44.49 51.33
C PHE A 2 -22.25 -43.46 50.37
N LYS A 3 -21.70 -42.24 50.38
CA LYS A 3 -22.07 -41.15 49.48
C LYS A 3 -21.59 -41.52 48.07
N LYS A 4 -22.50 -41.86 47.16
CA LYS A 4 -22.18 -42.11 45.74
C LYS A 4 -21.54 -40.85 45.14
N LEU A 5 -20.25 -40.93 44.83
CA LEU A 5 -19.57 -39.93 44.00
C LEU A 5 -20.22 -40.00 42.61
N LYS A 6 -20.85 -38.90 42.18
CA LYS A 6 -21.40 -38.76 40.82
C LYS A 6 -20.25 -39.02 39.84
N GLU A 7 -20.37 -40.05 39.02
CA GLU A 7 -19.42 -40.28 37.93
C GLU A 7 -19.46 -39.08 36.98
N LYS A 8 -18.40 -38.27 37.00
CA LYS A 8 -18.20 -37.27 35.96
C LYS A 8 -17.88 -38.04 34.69
N LYS A 9 -18.80 -38.06 33.73
CA LYS A 9 -18.51 -38.53 32.37
C LYS A 9 -17.40 -37.64 31.81
N GLY A 10 -16.18 -38.16 31.83
CA GLY A 10 -15.00 -37.51 31.25
C GLY A 10 -15.09 -37.53 29.73
N PHE A 11 -14.54 -36.50 29.10
CA PHE A 11 -14.37 -36.44 27.66
C PHE A 11 -13.34 -37.49 27.23
N THR A 12 -13.61 -38.28 26.20
CA THR A 12 -12.67 -39.33 25.78
C THR A 12 -11.53 -38.72 24.96
N LEU A 13 -10.33 -39.28 25.05
CA LEU A 13 -9.20 -38.86 24.20
C LEU A 13 -9.51 -39.04 22.72
N VAL A 14 -10.30 -40.06 22.37
CA VAL A 14 -10.72 -40.33 21.00
C VAL A 14 -11.60 -39.20 20.46
N GLU A 15 -12.57 -38.72 21.24
CA GLU A 15 -13.40 -37.57 20.84
C GLU A 15 -12.56 -36.32 20.59
N LEU A 16 -11.51 -36.07 21.40
CA LEU A 16 -10.64 -34.89 21.18
C LEU A 16 -9.85 -35.02 19.88
N ILE A 17 -9.29 -36.20 19.63
CA ILE A 17 -8.46 -36.43 18.45
C ILE A 17 -9.30 -36.28 17.18
N VAL A 18 -10.53 -36.83 17.14
CA VAL A 18 -11.41 -36.70 15.97
C VAL A 18 -11.76 -35.23 15.70
N VAL A 19 -12.06 -34.45 16.74
CA VAL A 19 -12.37 -33.02 16.59
C VAL A 19 -11.15 -32.24 16.06
N LEU A 20 -9.95 -32.49 16.61
CA LEU A 20 -8.73 -31.84 16.15
C LEU A 20 -8.41 -32.19 14.69
N VAL A 21 -8.66 -33.44 14.27
CA VAL A 21 -8.48 -33.86 12.87
C VAL A 21 -9.43 -33.11 11.94
N ILE A 22 -10.71 -32.97 12.30
CA ILE A 22 -11.67 -32.21 11.49
C ILE A 22 -11.28 -30.73 11.41
N LEU A 23 -10.91 -30.11 12.54
CA LEU A 23 -10.45 -28.72 12.56
C LEU A 23 -9.18 -28.51 11.71
N ALA A 24 -8.25 -29.47 11.72
CA ALA A 24 -7.05 -29.41 10.91
C ALA A 24 -7.35 -29.45 9.41
N ILE A 25 -8.27 -30.32 8.96
CA ILE A 25 -8.68 -30.42 7.55
C ILE A 25 -9.37 -29.12 7.11
N LEU A 26 -10.29 -28.60 7.91
CA LEU A 26 -10.98 -27.34 7.61
C LEU A 26 -10.01 -26.16 7.54
N ALA A 27 -9.09 -26.06 8.51
CA ALA A 27 -8.07 -25.03 8.52
C ALA A 27 -7.17 -25.10 7.27
N ALA A 28 -6.74 -26.30 6.87
CA ALA A 28 -5.88 -26.49 5.71
C ALA A 28 -6.50 -25.95 4.40
N LEU A 29 -7.82 -26.08 4.24
CA LEU A 29 -8.53 -25.56 3.06
C LEU A 29 -8.83 -24.06 3.16
N LEU A 30 -9.16 -23.56 4.35
CA LEU A 30 -9.58 -22.16 4.55
C LEU A 30 -8.42 -21.17 4.58
N ILE A 31 -7.29 -21.53 5.19
CA ILE A 31 -6.13 -20.64 5.35
C ILE A 31 -5.64 -20.07 4.00
N PRO A 32 -5.36 -20.86 2.94
CA PRO A 32 -4.84 -20.31 1.68
C PRO A 32 -5.84 -19.38 0.97
N ALA A 33 -7.14 -19.65 1.08
CA ALA A 33 -8.16 -18.77 0.52
C ALA A 33 -8.19 -17.43 1.27
N LEU A 34 -8.18 -17.48 2.61
CA LEU A 34 -8.22 -16.29 3.45
C LEU A 34 -6.98 -15.39 3.26
N THR A 35 -5.78 -15.99 3.19
CA THR A 35 -4.54 -15.23 2.96
C THR A 35 -4.57 -14.50 1.61
N GLY A 36 -5.07 -15.15 0.56
CA GLY A 36 -5.25 -14.54 -0.76
C GLY A 36 -6.19 -13.32 -0.75
N TYR A 37 -7.31 -13.39 -0.03
CA TYR A 37 -8.23 -12.26 0.12
C TYR A 37 -7.61 -11.10 0.91
N ILE A 38 -6.90 -11.40 2.00
CA ILE A 38 -6.17 -10.40 2.78
C ILE A 38 -5.12 -9.70 1.89
N ASP A 39 -4.39 -10.46 1.07
CA ASP A 39 -3.40 -9.90 0.16
C ASP A 39 -3.99 -9.00 -0.91
N LYS A 40 -5.16 -9.37 -1.46
CA LYS A 40 -5.90 -8.55 -2.42
C LYS A 40 -6.43 -7.27 -1.76
N ALA A 41 -6.94 -7.36 -0.54
CA ALA A 41 -7.39 -6.19 0.24
C ALA A 41 -6.21 -5.23 0.49
N LYS A 42 -5.06 -5.73 0.94
CA LYS A 42 -3.83 -4.93 1.12
C LYS A 42 -3.37 -4.26 -0.18
N LYS A 43 -3.45 -4.97 -1.33
CA LYS A 43 -3.11 -4.39 -2.64
C LYS A 43 -4.06 -3.24 -3.02
N LYS A 44 -5.36 -3.36 -2.74
CA LYS A 44 -6.33 -2.30 -3.06
C LYS A 44 -6.20 -1.10 -2.11
N ASP A 45 -5.93 -1.37 -0.84
CA ASP A 45 -5.70 -0.36 0.19
C ASP A 45 -4.49 0.53 -0.16
N ILE A 46 -3.34 -0.07 -0.46
CA ILE A 46 -2.15 0.70 -0.85
C ILE A 46 -2.36 1.49 -2.14
N ILE A 47 -3.10 0.96 -3.12
CA ILE A 47 -3.41 1.70 -4.36
C ILE A 47 -4.29 2.93 -4.06
N ALA A 48 -5.26 2.81 -3.16
CA ALA A 48 -6.15 3.90 -2.79
C ALA A 48 -5.38 5.05 -2.13
N GLU A 49 -4.51 4.74 -1.16
CA GLU A 49 -3.66 5.74 -0.50
C GLU A 49 -2.63 6.32 -1.46
N THR A 50 -2.02 5.50 -2.32
CA THR A 50 -1.09 5.99 -3.34
C THR A 50 -1.79 6.99 -4.26
N ARG A 51 -3.05 6.73 -4.64
CA ARG A 51 -3.83 7.66 -5.45
C ARG A 51 -4.06 8.98 -4.71
N GLN A 52 -4.43 8.95 -3.43
CA GLN A 52 -4.61 10.15 -2.61
C GLN A 52 -3.30 10.96 -2.54
N ALA A 53 -2.18 10.30 -2.27
CA ALA A 53 -0.86 10.92 -2.22
C ALA A 53 -0.44 11.52 -3.57
N VAL A 54 -0.71 10.84 -4.69
CA VAL A 54 -0.43 11.36 -6.04
C VAL A 54 -1.26 12.59 -6.36
N MET A 55 -2.55 12.61 -5.99
CA MET A 55 -3.41 13.77 -6.20
C MET A 55 -2.93 14.97 -5.37
N ALA A 56 -2.61 14.75 -4.09
CA ALA A 56 -2.06 15.80 -3.22
C ALA A 56 -0.72 16.34 -3.75
N ALA A 57 0.19 15.44 -4.16
CA ALA A 57 1.45 15.83 -4.77
C ALA A 57 1.22 16.65 -6.04
N GLN A 58 0.29 16.23 -6.91
CA GLN A 58 -0.05 16.97 -8.11
C GLN A 58 -0.59 18.37 -7.81
N THR A 59 -1.46 18.52 -6.81
CA THR A 59 -1.98 19.83 -6.38
C THR A 59 -0.85 20.77 -5.93
N LEU A 60 0.05 20.29 -5.07
CA LEU A 60 1.19 21.11 -4.60
C LEU A 60 2.17 21.45 -5.73
N VAL A 61 2.39 20.50 -6.65
CA VAL A 61 3.20 20.74 -7.85
C VAL A 61 2.55 21.81 -8.73
N ASP A 62 1.25 21.75 -8.96
CA ASP A 62 0.53 22.71 -9.80
C ASP A 62 0.58 24.13 -9.22
N GLU A 63 0.44 24.28 -7.90
CA GLU A 63 0.53 25.59 -7.23
C GLU A 63 1.89 26.26 -7.40
N GLU A 64 2.98 25.50 -7.28
CA GLU A 64 4.33 26.04 -7.45
C GLU A 64 4.70 26.18 -8.94
N PHE A 65 4.23 25.27 -9.79
CA PHE A 65 4.48 25.32 -11.24
C PHE A 65 3.80 26.52 -11.89
N ALA A 66 2.61 26.94 -11.42
CA ALA A 66 1.93 28.14 -11.89
C ALA A 66 2.71 29.44 -11.63
N LYS A 67 3.67 29.42 -10.69
CA LYS A 67 4.54 30.57 -10.36
C LYS A 67 5.86 30.53 -11.11
N ALA A 68 6.17 29.41 -11.77
CA ALA A 68 7.40 29.24 -12.52
C ALA A 68 7.35 29.96 -13.86
N ASP A 69 8.53 30.28 -14.42
CA ASP A 69 8.63 30.83 -15.76
C ASP A 69 8.02 29.88 -16.79
N VAL A 70 7.44 30.45 -17.85
CA VAL A 70 6.78 29.67 -18.91
C VAL A 70 7.76 28.67 -19.52
N GLY A 71 7.45 27.38 -19.39
CA GLY A 71 8.26 26.29 -19.93
C GLY A 71 9.42 25.84 -19.03
N ALA A 72 9.55 26.39 -17.82
CA ALA A 72 10.54 25.95 -16.84
C ALA A 72 10.09 24.65 -16.14
N ASP A 73 10.96 23.65 -16.11
CA ASP A 73 10.77 22.41 -15.34
C ASP A 73 11.62 22.47 -14.08
N THR A 74 11.17 23.22 -13.07
CA THR A 74 11.96 23.56 -11.88
C THR A 74 11.31 23.17 -10.55
N VAL A 75 10.12 22.56 -10.60
CA VAL A 75 9.37 22.10 -9.43
C VAL A 75 9.54 20.60 -9.28
N GLY A 76 10.14 20.17 -8.17
CA GLY A 76 10.34 18.76 -7.83
C GLY A 76 9.67 18.34 -6.53
N ILE A 77 9.68 17.04 -6.29
CA ILE A 77 9.31 16.44 -5.00
C ILE A 77 10.59 15.97 -4.30
N GLU A 78 10.64 16.10 -2.99
CA GLU A 78 11.77 15.67 -2.17
C GLU A 78 12.17 14.21 -2.43
N GLY A 79 13.45 13.99 -2.71
CA GLY A 79 13.98 12.66 -3.08
C GLY A 79 13.60 12.22 -4.49
N GLY A 80 13.04 13.10 -5.31
CA GLY A 80 12.72 12.83 -6.71
C GLY A 80 13.93 12.95 -7.64
N ALA A 81 13.90 12.20 -8.74
CA ALA A 81 14.97 12.21 -9.75
C ALA A 81 14.80 13.31 -10.80
N LYS A 82 13.60 13.90 -10.89
CA LYS A 82 13.25 14.99 -11.80
C LYS A 82 12.43 16.08 -11.10
N PRO A 83 12.60 17.35 -11.49
CA PRO A 83 13.60 17.84 -12.46
C PRO A 83 15.03 17.72 -11.91
N THR A 84 16.04 17.69 -12.78
CA THR A 84 17.44 17.43 -12.40
C THR A 84 18.07 18.53 -11.56
N THR A 85 17.50 19.75 -11.62
CA THR A 85 17.91 20.93 -10.87
C THR A 85 16.66 21.69 -10.43
N PRO A 86 15.96 21.21 -9.38
CA PRO A 86 14.77 21.89 -8.89
C PRO A 86 15.15 23.21 -8.22
N THR A 87 14.42 24.28 -8.54
CA THR A 87 14.49 25.55 -7.80
C THR A 87 13.50 25.53 -6.63
N LYS A 88 12.42 24.75 -6.76
CA LYS A 88 11.47 24.48 -5.69
C LYS A 88 11.33 22.99 -5.47
N THR A 89 11.31 22.59 -4.20
CA THR A 89 11.10 21.21 -3.79
C THR A 89 9.92 21.15 -2.82
N ILE A 90 8.97 20.27 -3.11
CA ILE A 90 7.82 19.97 -2.26
C ILE A 90 8.22 18.86 -1.29
N SER A 91 8.05 19.12 0.00
CA SER A 91 8.40 18.18 1.06
C SER A 91 7.46 16.99 1.08
N LYS A 92 7.95 15.82 1.49
CA LYS A 92 7.09 14.64 1.70
C LYS A 92 6.06 14.88 2.80
N SER A 93 6.40 15.66 3.83
CA SER A 93 5.49 16.04 4.91
C SER A 93 4.27 16.80 4.43
N ASP A 94 4.44 17.68 3.44
CA ASP A 94 3.37 18.56 2.93
C ASP A 94 2.37 17.73 2.12
N ILE A 95 2.90 16.80 1.31
CA ILE A 95 2.09 15.81 0.57
C ILE A 95 1.34 14.91 1.55
N ALA A 96 2.03 14.40 2.58
CA ALA A 96 1.45 13.53 3.58
C ALA A 96 0.34 14.21 4.38
N GLY A 97 0.54 15.48 4.76
CA GLY A 97 -0.44 16.30 5.45
C GLY A 97 -1.70 16.54 4.60
N LEU A 98 -1.53 16.84 3.31
CA LEU A 98 -2.65 17.08 2.41
C LEU A 98 -3.42 15.80 2.03
N ALA A 99 -2.71 14.68 1.92
CA ALA A 99 -3.32 13.38 1.61
C ALA A 99 -3.84 12.62 2.83
N GLU A 100 -3.61 13.12 4.05
CA GLU A 100 -3.93 12.44 5.30
C GLU A 100 -3.31 11.02 5.40
N VAL A 101 -2.05 10.89 4.95
CA VAL A 101 -1.28 9.64 4.98
C VAL A 101 -0.02 9.77 5.83
N ASP A 102 0.58 8.63 6.19
CA ASP A 102 1.88 8.64 6.88
C ASP A 102 3.01 9.07 5.93
N ALA A 103 3.76 10.11 6.31
CA ALA A 103 4.88 10.61 5.51
C ALA A 103 5.97 9.55 5.28
N ASN A 104 6.14 8.60 6.19
CA ASN A 104 7.12 7.52 6.07
C ASN A 104 6.76 6.53 4.95
N ASN A 105 5.49 6.48 4.56
CA ASN A 105 5.05 5.64 3.45
C ASN A 105 5.42 6.26 2.09
N ILE A 106 5.73 7.56 2.02
CA ILE A 106 6.15 8.23 0.78
C ILE A 106 7.65 8.01 0.55
N GLN A 107 7.96 7.21 -0.47
CA GLN A 107 9.34 6.84 -0.79
C GLN A 107 10.01 7.84 -1.71
N ALA A 108 11.35 7.80 -1.75
CA ALA A 108 12.11 8.54 -2.75
C ALA A 108 11.85 7.98 -4.16
N GLY A 109 12.12 8.78 -5.20
CA GLY A 109 11.93 8.39 -6.60
C GLY A 109 10.61 8.83 -7.22
N ALA A 110 9.92 9.81 -6.63
CA ALA A 110 8.89 10.56 -7.34
C ALA A 110 9.51 11.36 -8.49
N GLU A 111 8.80 11.48 -9.61
CA GLU A 111 9.28 12.23 -10.78
C GLU A 111 8.20 13.23 -11.17
N VAL A 112 8.61 14.48 -11.35
CA VAL A 112 7.79 15.56 -11.88
C VAL A 112 8.41 16.01 -13.18
N GLU A 113 7.60 16.22 -14.21
CA GLU A 113 8.03 16.74 -15.50
C GLU A 113 6.97 17.69 -16.04
N ASN A 114 7.35 18.94 -16.29
CA ASN A 114 6.46 20.00 -16.77
C ASN A 114 5.20 20.14 -15.90
N GLY A 115 5.40 20.20 -14.58
CA GLY A 115 4.32 20.35 -13.60
C GLY A 115 3.45 19.11 -13.42
N LYS A 116 3.81 17.97 -14.01
CA LYS A 116 3.02 16.73 -13.92
C LYS A 116 3.80 15.69 -13.15
N VAL A 117 3.18 15.10 -12.13
CA VAL A 117 3.72 13.91 -11.45
C VAL A 117 3.66 12.74 -12.43
N THR A 118 4.84 12.30 -12.91
CA THR A 118 4.99 11.21 -13.87
C THR A 118 5.21 9.87 -13.18
N LYS A 119 5.82 9.88 -12.00
CA LYS A 119 6.06 8.71 -11.17
C LYS A 119 5.92 9.05 -9.69
N PHE A 120 5.37 8.13 -8.91
CA PHE A 120 5.29 8.28 -7.45
C PHE A 120 5.42 6.91 -6.78
N VAL A 121 6.15 6.84 -5.67
CA VAL A 121 6.42 5.57 -4.97
C VAL A 121 5.89 5.65 -3.54
N TYR A 122 5.06 4.69 -3.17
CA TYR A 122 4.42 4.61 -1.86
C TYR A 122 4.57 3.19 -1.30
N GLN A 123 4.84 3.06 0.00
CA GLN A 123 5.05 1.77 0.66
C GLN A 123 4.13 1.63 1.87
N LYS A 124 3.42 0.51 1.97
CA LYS A 124 2.60 0.19 3.14
C LYS A 124 2.52 -1.31 3.35
N SER A 125 2.58 -1.74 4.61
CA SER A 125 2.41 -3.16 4.99
C SER A 125 3.33 -4.13 4.24
N GLY A 126 4.58 -3.73 3.99
CA GLY A 126 5.58 -4.53 3.28
C GLY A 126 5.38 -4.63 1.76
N LYS A 127 4.39 -3.92 1.19
CA LYS A 127 4.17 -3.81 -0.26
C LYS A 127 4.55 -2.43 -0.74
N THR A 128 5.03 -2.34 -1.98
CA THR A 128 5.39 -1.07 -2.62
C THR A 128 4.50 -0.85 -3.83
N CYS A 129 3.80 0.27 -3.87
CA CYS A 129 3.01 0.71 -5.00
C CYS A 129 3.77 1.83 -5.74
N THR A 130 4.02 1.63 -7.03
CA THR A 130 4.55 2.65 -7.91
C THR A 130 3.48 3.09 -8.89
N TYR A 131 3.13 4.37 -8.87
CA TYR A 131 2.27 5.00 -9.86
C TYR A 131 3.09 5.49 -11.04
N TYR A 132 2.55 5.31 -12.25
CA TYR A 132 3.07 5.88 -13.48
C TYR A 132 1.98 6.62 -14.23
N LYS A 133 2.19 7.89 -14.59
CA LYS A 133 1.26 8.63 -15.45
C LYS A 133 1.13 7.99 -16.83
N LYS A 134 2.27 7.50 -17.36
CA LYS A 134 2.36 6.66 -18.54
C LYS A 134 3.22 5.45 -18.20
N VAL A 135 2.65 4.26 -18.30
CA VAL A 135 3.37 3.02 -18.00
C VAL A 135 4.58 2.90 -18.92
N PRO A 136 5.81 2.74 -18.37
CA PRO A 136 7.00 2.60 -19.19
C PRO A 136 6.92 1.34 -20.07
N THR A 137 7.39 1.45 -21.30
CA THR A 137 7.43 0.33 -22.25
C THR A 137 8.18 -0.86 -21.63
N GLY A 138 7.56 -2.04 -21.62
CA GLY A 138 8.14 -3.25 -21.03
C GLY A 138 7.84 -3.45 -19.53
N THR A 139 7.10 -2.53 -18.90
CA THR A 139 6.62 -2.72 -17.51
C THR A 139 5.21 -3.30 -17.52
N THR A 140 5.00 -4.41 -16.82
CA THR A 140 3.66 -4.91 -16.50
C THR A 140 3.23 -4.33 -15.15
N THR A 141 2.14 -3.56 -15.16
CA THR A 141 1.55 -3.01 -13.94
C THR A 141 0.50 -3.96 -13.38
N SER A 142 0.36 -3.95 -12.05
CA SER A 142 -0.62 -4.79 -11.37
C SER A 142 -2.07 -4.31 -11.53
N ASP A 143 -2.28 -3.00 -11.73
CA ASP A 143 -3.61 -2.38 -11.79
C ASP A 143 -3.57 -1.05 -12.57
N GLY A 144 -3.62 -1.14 -13.90
CA GLY A 144 -3.62 0.02 -14.79
C GLY A 144 -2.33 0.84 -14.68
N ASN A 145 -2.40 2.01 -14.06
CA ASN A 145 -1.23 2.88 -13.87
C ASN A 145 -0.44 2.58 -12.58
N TYR A 146 -0.88 1.60 -11.79
CA TYR A 146 -0.30 1.27 -10.49
C TYR A 146 0.36 -0.12 -10.52
N ASP A 147 1.63 -0.17 -10.14
CA ASP A 147 2.42 -1.39 -9.98
C ASP A 147 2.65 -1.69 -8.50
N VAL A 148 1.99 -2.73 -7.97
CA VAL A 148 2.12 -3.19 -6.58
C VAL A 148 2.97 -4.43 -6.52
N LYS A 149 4.14 -4.31 -5.88
CA LYS A 149 5.09 -5.38 -5.62
C LYS A 149 5.12 -5.75 -4.14
#